data_AF-A0A7V5WNG3-F1
#
_entry.id   AF-A0A7V5WNG3-F1
#
_cell.length_a   1.000
_cell.length_b   1.000
_cell.length_c   1.000
_cell.angle_alpha   90.00
_cell.angle_beta   90.00
_cell.angle_gamma   90.00
#
_symmetry.space_group_name_H-M   'P 1'
#
loop_
_entity.id
_entity.type
_entity.pdbx_description
1 polymer ?
#
loop_
_entity_poly.entity_id
_entity_poly.type
_entity_poly.pdbx_seq_one_letter_code
_entity_poly.pdbx_strand_id
1 'polypeptide(L)'
;MASYSAEKIILATGSWLDKLLPDLELNLTVERQQVIYLKVDKPNLHSMAKMPIFVSRDPKAMVYGFPLIDSPTAIKVANHLSAPKIDIDQRSFDFDQARAQNTAAQVRSF
;
A
#
# COMPACT_ATOMS: atom_id res chain seq x y z
N MET A 1 7.12 -36.51 -7.16
CA MET A 1 6.40 -35.22 -7.34
C MET A 1 4.92 -35.50 -7.24
N ALA A 2 4.17 -34.66 -6.53
CA ALA A 2 2.71 -34.76 -6.51
C ALA A 2 2.13 -34.05 -7.74
N SER A 3 1.07 -34.60 -8.33
CA SER A 3 0.31 -33.99 -9.41
C SER A 3 -1.15 -33.87 -8.96
N TYR A 4 -1.79 -32.78 -9.32
CA TYR A 4 -3.17 -32.46 -8.96
C TYR A 4 -3.94 -32.10 -10.23
N SER A 5 -5.19 -32.55 -10.34
CA SER A 5 -6.07 -32.28 -11.48
C SER A 5 -7.45 -31.81 -11.02
N ALA A 6 -8.08 -30.98 -11.84
CA ALA A 6 -9.44 -30.49 -11.65
C ALA A 6 -10.03 -30.12 -13.03
N GLU A 7 -11.35 -30.04 -13.13
CA GLU A 7 -12.02 -29.58 -14.36
C GLU A 7 -11.75 -28.09 -14.64
N LYS A 8 -11.65 -27.28 -13.58
CA LYS A 8 -11.40 -25.84 -13.65
C LYS A 8 -10.42 -25.42 -12.56
N ILE A 9 -9.62 -24.41 -12.87
CA ILE A 9 -8.64 -23.82 -11.94
C ILE A 9 -8.86 -22.31 -11.93
N ILE A 10 -8.89 -21.73 -10.73
CA ILE A 10 -8.87 -20.27 -10.53
C ILE A 10 -7.49 -19.90 -9.99
N LEU A 11 -6.82 -18.98 -10.67
CA LEU A 11 -5.51 -18.48 -10.28
C LEU A 11 -5.64 -17.06 -9.72
N ALA A 12 -5.39 -16.91 -8.43
CA ALA A 12 -5.47 -15.65 -7.69
C ALA A 12 -4.14 -15.35 -6.99
N THR A 13 -3.05 -15.39 -7.75
CA THR A 13 -1.66 -15.39 -7.25
C THR A 13 -1.08 -13.99 -7.00
N GLY A 14 -1.88 -12.94 -7.16
CA GLY A 14 -1.50 -11.56 -6.85
C GLY A 14 -0.24 -11.12 -7.62
N SER A 15 0.74 -10.59 -6.90
CA SER A 15 2.00 -10.08 -7.47
C SER A 15 2.87 -11.14 -8.15
N TRP A 16 2.54 -12.44 -8.03
CA TRP A 16 3.22 -13.53 -8.75
C TRP A 16 2.57 -13.89 -10.08
N LEU A 17 1.45 -13.24 -10.47
CA LEU A 17 0.66 -13.66 -11.62
C LEU A 17 1.45 -13.72 -12.93
N ASP A 18 2.19 -12.66 -13.26
CA ASP A 18 3.00 -12.59 -14.50
C ASP A 18 4.13 -13.63 -14.52
N LYS A 19 4.65 -13.99 -13.34
CA LYS A 19 5.73 -14.98 -13.18
C LYS A 19 5.24 -16.42 -13.27
N LEU A 20 4.05 -16.70 -12.73
CA LEU A 20 3.48 -18.04 -12.74
C LEU A 20 2.76 -18.37 -14.06
N LEU A 21 2.39 -17.36 -14.84
CA LEU A 21 1.73 -17.49 -16.13
C LEU A 21 2.42 -16.63 -17.21
N PRO A 22 3.71 -16.87 -17.49
CA PRO A 22 4.47 -16.05 -18.43
C PRO A 22 3.86 -16.06 -19.85
N ASP A 23 3.21 -17.14 -20.23
CA ASP A 23 2.57 -17.31 -21.55
C ASP A 23 1.36 -16.38 -21.78
N LEU A 24 0.84 -15.73 -20.72
CA LEU A 24 -0.24 -14.75 -20.85
C LEU A 24 0.24 -13.35 -21.22
N GLU A 25 1.56 -13.09 -21.17
CA GLU A 25 2.18 -11.81 -21.57
C GLU A 25 1.47 -10.56 -20.98
N LEU A 26 1.11 -10.61 -19.70
CA LEU A 26 0.26 -9.59 -19.06
C LEU A 26 0.98 -8.26 -18.83
N ASN A 27 2.32 -8.24 -18.90
CA ASN A 27 3.17 -7.06 -18.74
C ASN A 27 2.92 -6.33 -17.40
N LEU A 28 2.85 -7.08 -16.30
CA LEU A 28 2.53 -6.52 -14.99
C LEU A 28 3.79 -6.04 -14.29
N THR A 29 3.73 -4.85 -13.69
CA THR A 29 4.80 -4.33 -12.83
C THR A 29 4.39 -4.42 -11.37
N VAL A 30 5.23 -5.05 -10.54
CA VAL A 30 5.05 -5.10 -9.09
C VAL A 30 5.66 -3.87 -8.44
N GLU A 31 4.90 -3.20 -7.58
CA GLU A 31 5.35 -2.06 -6.79
C GLU A 31 5.39 -2.38 -5.29
N ARG A 32 6.44 -1.92 -4.60
CA ARG A 32 6.55 -2.01 -3.14
C ARG A 32 5.94 -0.79 -2.46
N GLN A 33 4.64 -0.86 -2.19
CA GLN A 33 3.90 0.19 -1.49
C GLN A 33 4.19 0.16 0.02
N GLN A 34 4.47 1.34 0.61
CA GLN A 34 4.75 1.50 2.04
C GLN A 34 3.65 2.32 2.72
N VAL A 35 3.19 1.82 3.86
CA VAL A 35 2.27 2.50 4.77
C VAL A 35 3.03 2.91 6.03
N ILE A 36 2.68 4.05 6.60
CA ILE A 36 3.23 4.53 7.88
C ILE A 36 2.10 4.90 8.85
N TYR A 37 2.43 4.88 10.13
CA TYR A 37 1.55 5.32 11.22
C TYR A 37 2.08 6.63 11.80
N LEU A 38 1.30 7.69 11.69
CA LEU A 38 1.67 9.01 12.20
C LEU A 38 0.96 9.27 13.51
N LYS A 39 1.73 9.45 14.59
CA LYS A 39 1.18 9.87 15.88
C LYS A 39 0.51 11.24 15.74
N VAL A 40 -0.65 11.39 16.35
CA VAL A 40 -1.43 12.64 16.35
C VAL A 40 -1.52 13.22 17.77
N ASP A 41 -1.46 14.55 17.87
CA ASP A 41 -1.48 15.25 19.16
C ASP A 41 -2.89 15.33 19.77
N LYS A 42 -3.92 15.33 18.92
CA LYS A 42 -5.33 15.43 19.31
C LYS A 42 -6.13 14.21 18.82
N PRO A 43 -5.98 13.02 19.44
CA PRO A 43 -6.61 11.79 18.97
C PRO A 43 -8.13 11.90 18.75
N ASN A 44 -8.82 12.69 19.58
CA ASN A 44 -10.27 12.89 19.45
C ASN A 44 -10.69 13.46 18.07
N LEU A 45 -9.85 14.28 17.43
CA LEU A 45 -10.11 14.84 16.10
C LEU A 45 -9.95 13.81 14.98
N HIS A 46 -9.18 12.76 15.22
CA HIS A 46 -8.88 11.70 14.26
C HIS A 46 -9.69 10.41 14.52
N SER A 47 -10.71 10.47 15.39
CA SER A 47 -11.64 9.37 15.59
C SER A 47 -12.46 9.08 14.33
N MET A 48 -12.96 7.84 14.19
CA MET A 48 -13.82 7.45 13.06
C MET A 48 -15.07 8.32 12.90
N ALA A 49 -15.55 8.93 13.98
CA ALA A 49 -16.71 9.81 13.96
C ALA A 49 -16.41 11.23 13.45
N LYS A 50 -15.13 11.64 13.41
CA LYS A 50 -14.72 13.03 13.10
C LYS A 50 -13.82 13.16 11.88
N MET A 51 -13.09 12.10 11.54
CA MET A 51 -12.19 12.08 10.39
C MET A 51 -12.62 10.97 9.43
N PRO A 52 -12.96 11.31 8.17
CA PRO A 52 -13.26 10.29 7.17
C PRO A 52 -11.97 9.59 6.71
N ILE A 53 -12.15 8.45 6.04
CA ILE A 53 -11.11 7.93 5.14
C ILE A 53 -10.93 8.96 4.02
N PHE A 54 -9.69 9.29 3.70
CA PHE A 54 -9.39 10.24 2.63
C PHE A 54 -8.52 9.60 1.55
N VAL A 55 -8.73 10.05 0.32
CA VAL A 55 -7.90 9.75 -0.84
C VAL A 55 -7.72 11.06 -1.59
N SER A 56 -6.53 11.63 -1.51
CA SER A 56 -6.19 12.82 -2.29
C SER A 56 -6.05 12.44 -3.76
N ARG A 57 -6.65 13.25 -4.61
CA ARG A 57 -6.52 13.17 -6.07
C ARG A 57 -5.60 14.25 -6.64
N ASP A 58 -4.86 14.96 -5.78
CA ASP A 58 -3.84 15.90 -6.23
C ASP A 58 -2.72 15.13 -6.95
N PRO A 59 -2.47 15.40 -8.25
CA PRO A 59 -1.39 14.76 -9.00
C PRO A 59 0.00 14.92 -8.36
N LYS A 60 0.20 15.94 -7.51
CA LYS A 60 1.45 16.21 -6.80
C LYS A 60 1.54 15.49 -5.44
N ALA A 61 0.40 15.05 -4.90
CA ALA A 61 0.30 14.45 -3.57
C ALA A 61 -0.90 13.48 -3.48
N MET A 62 -0.82 12.35 -4.19
CA MET A 62 -1.81 11.27 -4.10
C MET A 62 -1.61 10.43 -2.85
N VAL A 63 -1.86 11.04 -1.69
CA VAL A 63 -1.85 10.36 -0.40
C VAL A 63 -3.25 9.85 -0.04
N TYR A 64 -3.31 8.75 0.69
CA TYR A 64 -4.54 8.25 1.31
C TYR A 64 -4.30 7.91 2.77
N GLY A 65 -5.37 7.87 3.54
CA GLY A 65 -5.27 7.55 4.95
C GLY A 65 -6.59 7.26 5.64
N PHE A 66 -6.44 6.74 6.86
CA PHE A 66 -7.52 6.25 7.70
C PHE A 66 -7.47 6.96 9.05
N PRO A 67 -8.64 7.18 9.69
CA PRO A 67 -8.70 7.62 11.08
C PRO A 67 -8.09 6.58 12.04
N LEU A 68 -8.18 6.83 13.34
CA LEU A 68 -7.72 5.94 14.41
C LEU A 68 -8.53 4.63 14.47
N ILE A 69 -8.27 3.73 13.51
CA ILE A 69 -8.87 2.40 13.39
C ILE A 69 -7.93 1.35 13.97
N ASP A 70 -6.69 1.31 13.45
CA ASP A 70 -5.70 0.29 13.79
C ASP A 70 -4.87 0.66 15.03
N SER A 71 -4.93 1.93 15.48
CA SER A 71 -4.16 2.45 16.62
C SER A 71 -4.94 3.55 17.37
N PRO A 72 -4.85 3.62 18.71
CA PRO A 72 -5.50 4.68 19.49
C PRO A 72 -4.84 6.05 19.38
N THR A 73 -3.61 6.12 18.85
CA THR A 73 -2.81 7.37 18.86
C THR A 73 -2.18 7.72 17.52
N ALA A 74 -2.28 6.86 16.52
CA ALA A 74 -1.66 7.10 15.22
C ALA A 74 -2.59 6.80 14.05
N ILE A 75 -2.66 7.71 13.08
CA ILE A 75 -3.39 7.50 11.84
C ILE A 75 -2.54 6.73 10.83
N LYS A 76 -3.18 5.88 10.04
CA LYS A 76 -2.54 5.14 8.95
C LYS A 76 -2.55 5.98 7.69
N VAL A 77 -1.39 6.18 7.07
CA VAL A 77 -1.28 6.95 5.82
C VAL A 77 -0.28 6.32 4.85
N ALA A 78 -0.45 6.59 3.57
CA ALA A 78 0.49 6.18 2.53
C ALA A 78 0.44 7.12 1.33
N ASN A 79 1.56 7.20 0.61
CA ASN A 79 1.62 7.80 -0.72
C ASN A 79 1.39 6.68 -1.75
N HIS A 80 0.46 6.92 -2.69
CA HIS A 80 0.10 5.98 -3.74
C HIS A 80 1.08 5.96 -4.92
N LEU A 81 1.81 7.04 -5.16
CA LEU A 81 2.68 7.22 -6.32
C LEU A 81 4.14 6.84 -6.07
N SER A 82 4.84 6.55 -7.17
CA SER A 82 6.31 6.42 -7.21
C SER A 82 6.86 5.41 -6.21
N ALA A 83 6.12 4.33 -5.95
CA ALA A 83 6.66 3.21 -5.17
C ALA A 83 7.76 2.52 -5.99
N PRO A 84 8.80 1.97 -5.34
CA PRO A 84 9.82 1.20 -6.03
C PRO A 84 9.20 0.02 -6.78
N LYS A 85 9.57 -0.13 -8.05
CA LYS A 85 9.28 -1.34 -8.83
C LYS A 85 10.24 -2.43 -8.39
N ILE A 86 9.74 -3.64 -8.14
CA ILE A 86 10.53 -4.74 -7.55
C ILE A 86 10.27 -6.07 -8.27
N ASP A 87 11.23 -6.99 -8.15
CA ASP A 87 10.94 -8.42 -8.27
C ASP A 87 10.26 -8.89 -6.97
N ILE A 88 9.13 -9.57 -7.11
CA ILE A 88 8.34 -10.04 -5.96
C ILE A 88 9.11 -11.03 -5.10
N ASP A 89 10.00 -11.84 -5.69
CA ASP A 89 10.79 -12.81 -4.92
C ASP A 89 11.93 -12.15 -4.12
N GLN A 90 12.24 -10.89 -4.43
CA GLN A 90 13.22 -10.08 -3.72
C GLN A 90 12.55 -9.03 -2.81
N ARG A 91 11.23 -9.13 -2.60
CA ARG A 91 10.50 -8.17 -1.77
C ARG A 91 11.05 -8.14 -0.34
N SER A 92 11.71 -7.04 0.00
CA SER A 92 12.14 -6.72 1.36
C SER A 92 11.04 -6.04 2.17
N PHE A 93 11.06 -6.24 3.49
CA PHE A 93 10.26 -5.54 4.51
C PHE A 93 10.96 -4.33 5.12
N ASP A 94 12.14 -3.97 4.62
CA ASP A 94 12.92 -2.84 5.11
C ASP A 94 12.16 -1.53 4.93
N PHE A 95 12.21 -0.72 5.98
CA PHE A 95 11.57 0.57 6.04
C PHE A 95 12.32 1.61 5.18
N ASP A 96 11.61 2.22 4.23
CA ASP A 96 12.09 3.33 3.44
C ASP A 96 11.84 4.65 4.18
N GLN A 97 12.87 5.14 4.85
CA GLN A 97 12.80 6.35 5.67
C GLN A 97 12.52 7.60 4.83
N ALA A 98 13.10 7.72 3.63
CA ALA A 98 12.91 8.88 2.77
C ALA A 98 11.45 8.94 2.28
N ARG A 99 10.90 7.80 1.85
CA ARG A 99 9.48 7.71 1.44
C ARG A 99 8.54 8.00 2.61
N ALA A 100 8.86 7.53 3.81
CA ALA A 100 8.07 7.82 5.00
C ALA A 100 8.04 9.32 5.31
N GLN A 101 9.19 9.98 5.27
CA GLN A 101 9.29 11.43 5.49
C GLN A 101 8.50 12.22 4.43
N ASN A 102 8.63 11.85 3.16
CA ASN A 102 7.89 12.49 2.07
C ASN A 102 6.37 12.30 2.22
N THR A 103 5.93 11.09 2.58
CA THR A 103 4.52 10.80 2.84
C THR A 103 3.99 11.65 4.00
N ALA A 104 4.75 11.74 5.09
CA ALA A 104 4.37 12.55 6.24
C ALA A 104 4.28 14.05 5.91
N ALA A 105 5.18 14.56 5.06
CA ALA A 105 5.15 15.94 4.61
C ALA A 105 3.91 16.23 3.75
N GLN A 106 3.59 15.36 2.79
CA GLN A 106 2.44 15.51 1.90
C GLN A 106 1.10 15.44 2.63
N VAL A 107 0.97 14.55 3.61
CA VAL A 107 -0.25 14.46 4.43
C VAL A 107 -0.47 15.72 5.26
N ARG A 108 0.59 16.39 5.72
CA ARG A 108 0.48 17.63 6.50
C ARG A 108 0.13 18.86 5.66
N SER A 109 0.31 18.78 4.34
CA SER A 109 -0.10 19.84 3.40
C SER A 109 -1.53 19.68 2.88
N PHE A 110 -2.21 18.58 3.25
CA PHE A 110 -3.61 18.30 2.95
C PHE A 110 -4.50 18.77 4.10
#